data_AF-A0A445A238-F1
#
_entry.id   AF-A0A445A238-F1
#
_cell.length_a   1.000
_cell.length_b   1.000
_cell.length_c   1.000
_cell.angle_alpha   90.00
_cell.angle_beta   90.00
_cell.angle_gamma   90.00
#
_symmetry.space_group_name_H-M   'P 1'
#
loop_
_entity.id
_entity.type
_entity.pdbx_description
1 polymer ?
#
loop_
_entity_poly.entity_id
_entity_poly.type
_entity_poly.pdbx_seq_one_letter_code
_entity_poly.pdbx_strand_id
1 'polypeptide(L)' 'MFRASGEPRMRETDKYAANEVTKMKSHLLKYFAHVDSKGNVGSLSGWETFPDLGGNITGTFTLLEENLTI' A
#
# COMPACT_ATOMS: atom_id res chain seq x y z
N MET A 1 -21.74 0.84 20.96
CA MET A 1 -21.44 1.40 19.63
C MET A 1 -19.93 1.46 19.47
N PHE A 2 -19.32 0.49 18.79
CA PHE A 2 -17.88 0.52 18.48
C PHE A 2 -17.73 1.13 17.08
N ARG A 3 -17.31 2.40 17.02
CA ARG A 3 -16.78 2.97 15.78
C ARG A 3 -15.46 2.27 15.51
N ALA A 4 -15.37 1.54 14.40
CA ALA A 4 -14.08 1.13 13.85
C ALA A 4 -13.32 2.42 13.46
N SER A 5 -12.53 2.96 14.38
CA SER A 5 -11.55 3.99 14.04
C SER A 5 -10.52 3.32 13.14
N GLY A 6 -10.43 3.77 11.88
CA GLY A 6 -9.45 3.27 10.92
C GLY A 6 -8.05 3.19 11.55
N GLU A 7 -7.31 2.15 11.18
CA GLU A 7 -5.96 1.91 11.70
C GLU A 7 -5.11 3.19 11.64
N PRO A 8 -4.29 3.48 12.66
CA PRO A 8 -3.45 4.66 12.66
C PRO A 8 -2.50 4.60 11.47
N ARG A 9 -2.71 5.50 10.50
CA ARG A 9 -1.84 5.64 9.34
C ARG A 9 -0.51 6.25 9.79
N MET A 10 0.60 5.69 9.32
CA MET A 10 1.92 6.22 9.66
C MET A 10 2.12 7.55 8.95
N ARG A 11 2.53 8.59 9.70
CA ARG A 11 2.73 9.95 9.20
C ARG A 11 3.74 10.05 8.05
N GLU A 12 4.64 9.07 7.97
CA GLU A 12 5.68 9.03 6.96
C GLU A 12 5.16 8.50 5.62
N THR A 13 4.22 7.56 5.68
CA THR A 13 3.50 7.03 4.51
C THR A 13 2.69 8.13 3.81
N ASP A 14 2.11 9.06 4.57
CA ASP A 14 1.40 10.22 4.01
C ASP A 14 2.35 11.20 3.30
N LYS A 15 3.59 11.36 3.77
CA LYS A 15 4.59 12.22 3.11
C LYS A 15 5.18 11.59 1.87
N TYR A 16 5.46 10.30 1.93
CA TYR A 16 6.01 9.55 0.79
C TYR A 16 5.12 9.69 -0.43
N ALA A 17 3.82 9.74 -0.21
CA ALA A 17 2.84 9.79 -1.29
C ALA A 17 2.14 11.16 -1.43
N ALA A 18 2.70 12.19 -0.81
CA ALA A 18 2.30 13.56 -1.07
C ALA A 18 2.84 14.00 -2.44
N ASN A 19 2.07 14.82 -3.15
CA ASN A 19 2.49 15.36 -4.44
C ASN A 19 3.69 16.33 -4.33
N GLU A 20 3.90 16.89 -3.13
CA GLU A 20 5.02 17.78 -2.83
C GLU A 20 6.10 17.06 -2.03
N VAL A 21 7.35 17.17 -2.49
CA VAL A 21 8.49 16.54 -1.83
C VAL A 21 8.79 17.24 -0.51
N THR A 22 8.65 16.51 0.58
CA THR A 22 9.00 16.97 1.93
C THR A 22 10.04 16.07 2.57
N LYS A 23 10.87 16.64 3.46
CA LYS A 23 11.89 15.86 4.15
C LYS A 23 11.26 14.83 5.08
N MET A 24 11.53 13.56 4.79
CA MET A 24 11.20 12.43 5.64
C MET A 24 12.07 12.42 6.91
N LYS A 25 11.45 12.09 8.05
CA LYS A 25 12.10 11.89 9.35
C LYS A 25 12.59 10.45 9.52
N SER A 26 12.07 9.48 8.76
CA SER A 26 12.44 8.06 8.83
C SER A 26 12.23 7.37 7.48
N HIS A 27 12.90 6.25 7.22
CA HIS A 27 12.74 5.48 5.98
C HIS A 27 11.82 4.26 6.13
N LEU A 28 11.29 4.00 7.33
CA LEU A 28 10.34 2.91 7.55
C LEU A 28 8.92 3.38 7.21
N LEU A 29 8.30 2.70 6.26
CA LEU A 29 6.95 2.99 5.77
C LEU A 29 6.08 1.75 5.95
N LYS A 30 4.85 1.93 6.46
CA LYS A 30 3.85 0.86 6.38
C LYS A 30 3.48 0.65 4.92
N TYR A 31 3.55 -0.59 4.45
CA TYR A 31 3.15 -0.95 3.10
C TYR A 31 1.65 -0.68 2.90
N PHE A 32 1.25 -0.22 1.70
CA PHE A 32 -0.12 0.20 1.38
C PHE A 32 -1.12 -0.97 1.19
N ALA A 33 -0.86 -2.10 1.83
CA ALA A 33 -1.76 -3.24 1.86
C ALA A 33 -2.39 -3.41 3.24
N HIS A 34 -3.64 -3.82 3.26
CA HIS A 34 -4.32 -4.29 4.46
C HIS A 34 -4.42 -5.82 4.42
N VAL A 35 -4.44 -6.42 5.59
CA VAL A 35 -4.69 -7.86 5.74
C VAL A 35 -6.01 -8.00 6.47
N ASP A 36 -6.96 -8.73 5.88
CA ASP A 36 -8.24 -8.99 6.53
C ASP A 36 -8.10 -10.06 7.65
N SER A 37 -9.16 -10.28 8.42
CA SER A 37 -9.16 -11.28 9.50
C SER A 37 -9.00 -12.73 9.01
N LYS A 38 -9.12 -12.96 7.70
CA LYS A 38 -8.95 -14.27 7.04
C LYS A 38 -7.55 -14.42 6.44
N GLY A 39 -6.69 -13.41 6.52
CA GLY A 39 -5.35 -13.39 5.94
C GLY A 39 -5.29 -12.96 4.47
N ASN A 40 -6.40 -12.51 3.86
CA ASN A 40 -6.37 -11.99 2.50
C ASN A 40 -5.71 -10.61 2.49
N VAL A 41 -4.83 -10.41 1.52
CA VAL A 41 -4.15 -9.13 1.30
C VAL A 41 -4.93 -8.31 0.28
N GLY A 42 -5.28 -7.08 0.63
CA GLY A 42 -5.97 -6.14 -0.25
C GLY A 42 -5.33 -4.75 -0.22
N SER A 43 -5.62 -3.92 -1.21
CA SER A 43 -5.24 -2.50 -1.21
C SER A 43 -6.02 -1.72 -0.16
N LEU A 44 -5.43 -0.65 0.38
CA LEU A 44 -6.18 0.33 1.17
C LEU A 44 -7.05 1.18 0.23
N SER A 45 -8.25 1.56 0.68
CA SER A 45 -9.14 2.42 -0.11
C SER A 45 -8.44 3.74 -0.48
N GLY A 46 -8.41 4.06 -1.78
CA GLY A 46 -7.69 5.20 -2.36
C GLY A 46 -6.20 4.97 -2.64
N TRP A 47 -5.69 3.76 -2.40
CA TRP A 47 -4.30 3.33 -2.63
C TRP A 47 -4.27 2.03 -3.42
N GLU A 48 -4.89 2.03 -4.59
CA GLU A 48 -4.88 0.86 -5.48
C GLU A 48 -3.56 0.78 -6.26
N THR A 49 -2.90 1.92 -6.47
CA THR A 49 -1.68 2.04 -7.26
C THR A 49 -0.54 2.67 -6.49
N PHE A 50 0.69 2.39 -6.91
CA PHE A 50 1.87 3.10 -6.42
C PHE A 50 1.78 4.58 -6.84
N PRO A 51 2.01 5.53 -5.91
CA PRO A 51 1.83 6.96 -6.16
C PRO A 51 2.69 7.49 -7.32
N ASP A 52 3.87 6.91 -7.54
CA ASP A 52 4.79 7.37 -8.59
C ASP A 52 4.69 6.56 -9.90
N LEU A 53 4.32 5.28 -9.82
CA LEU A 53 4.45 4.31 -10.93
C LEU A 53 3.10 3.89 -11.52
N GLY A 54 1.99 4.09 -10.81
CA GLY A 54 0.66 3.67 -11.27
C GLY A 54 0.43 2.15 -11.31
N GLY A 55 1.42 1.32 -10.94
CA GLY A 55 1.26 -0.14 -10.85
C GLY A 55 0.36 -0.56 -9.67
N ASN A 56 -0.38 -1.66 -9.81
CA ASN A 56 -1.30 -2.13 -8.77
C ASN A 56 -0.52 -2.68 -7.55
N ILE A 57 -0.87 -2.24 -6.34
CA ILE A 57 -0.18 -2.61 -5.09
C ILE A 57 -0.33 -4.10 -4.73
N THR A 58 -1.46 -4.72 -5.11
CA THR A 58 -1.69 -6.17 -4.95
C THR A 58 -1.11 -6.99 -6.10
N GLY A 59 -0.48 -6.34 -7.08
CA GLY A 59 0.02 -6.96 -8.30
C GLY A 59 -1.09 -7.31 -9.28
N THR A 60 -0.68 -7.76 -10.46
CA THR A 60 -1.57 -8.28 -11.50
C THR A 60 -1.07 -9.65 -11.93
N PHE A 61 -1.93 -10.66 -11.83
CA PHE A 61 -1.61 -11.96 -12.38
C PHE A 61 -1.65 -11.86 -13.91
N THR A 62 -0.49 -11.98 -14.54
CA THR A 62 -0.35 -11.94 -15.99
C THR A 62 -0.08 -13.37 -16.47
N LEU A 63 -0.56 -13.76 -17.65
CA LEU A 63 -0.37 -15.10 -18.26
C LEU A 63 1.08 -15.38 -18.69
N LEU A 64 2.06 -14.79 -18.01
CA LEU A 64 3.47 -15.10 -18.19
C LEU A 64 3.77 -16.44 -17.52
N GLU A 65 4.67 -17.23 -18.11
CA GLU A 65 5.07 -18.50 -17.51
C GLU A 65 5.64 -18.25 -16.11
N GLU A 66 5.11 -18.97 -15.13
CA GLU A 66 5.48 -18.81 -13.71
C GLU A 66 7.00 -18.96 -13.48
N ASN A 67 7.69 -19.71 -14.35
CA ASN A 67 9.13 -19.97 -14.28
C ASN A 67 10.03 -18.77 -14.62
N LEU A 68 9.46 -17.63 -15.02
CA LEU A 68 10.18 -16.38 -15.29
C LEU A 68 10.02 -15.32 -14.19
N THR A 69 9.16 -15.59 -13.20
CA THR A 69 8.84 -14.68 -12.08
C THR A 69 8.96 -15.36 -10.72
N ILE A 70 9.58 -16.54 -10.66
CA ILE A 70 9.99 -17.26 -9.44
C ILE A 70 11.43 -16.91 -9.09
#